data_AF-A0A2I0UIL7-F1
#
_entry.id   AF-A0A2I0UIL7-F1
#
_cell.length_a   1.000
_cell.length_b   1.000
_cell.length_c   1.000
_cell.angle_alpha   90.00
_cell.angle_beta   90.00
_cell.angle_gamma   90.00
#
_symmetry.space_group_name_H-M   'P 1'
#
loop_
_entity.id
_entity.type
_entity.pdbx_description
1 polymer ?
#
loop_
_entity_poly.entity_id
_entity_poly.type
_entity_poly.pdbx_seq_one_letter_code
_entity_poly.pdbx_strand_id
1 'polypeptide(L)'
;MRMEMKIDAVSCPELATHPHALGLPQQRKKRKVIVVGDSFLRGTEGPICRPDPSHREVSCLPGARIKDIQKNLPTLVRPSDYYPLLVFQVGGDEVATSSPRAMKRDFRALGRLVKGSGAQVVFSSIPPLAGIEEGINRKSQQINSWLRGWCNRQNFGFLDHGMIYRTPGLLATGGASLTQSGRRILGQELAGLIERALN
;
A
#
# COMPACT_ATOMS: atom_id res chain seq x y z
N MET A 1 20.99 13.94 -19.80
CA MET A 1 19.79 13.39 -20.45
C MET A 1 18.85 12.91 -19.35
N ARG A 2 17.79 13.67 -19.06
CA ARG A 2 16.86 13.43 -17.95
C ARG A 2 15.69 12.63 -18.54
N MET A 3 15.55 11.36 -18.17
CA MET A 3 14.35 10.59 -18.51
C MET A 3 13.27 10.95 -17.49
N GLU A 4 12.28 11.71 -17.94
CA GLU A 4 11.04 11.89 -17.19
C GLU A 4 10.24 10.59 -17.24
N MET A 5 10.00 9.98 -16.08
CA MET A 5 9.03 8.90 -15.96
C MET A 5 7.63 9.51 -16.02
N LYS A 6 6.97 9.39 -17.18
CA LYS A 6 5.52 9.55 -17.28
C LYS A 6 4.85 8.44 -16.48
N ILE A 7 4.07 8.85 -15.49
CA ILE A 7 3.17 7.96 -14.75
C ILE A 7 1.87 7.95 -15.54
N ASP A 8 1.63 6.89 -16.30
CA ASP A 8 0.38 6.72 -17.03
C ASP A 8 -0.71 6.26 -16.05
N ALA A 9 -1.50 7.22 -15.56
CA ALA A 9 -2.76 6.93 -14.89
C ALA A 9 -3.77 6.44 -15.94
N VAL A 10 -4.13 5.16 -15.89
CA VAL A 10 -5.19 4.62 -16.75
C VAL A 10 -6.54 5.10 -16.21
N SER A 11 -7.09 6.13 -16.84
CA SER A 11 -8.46 6.61 -16.58
C SER A 11 -9.48 5.71 -17.28
N CYS A 12 -10.49 5.23 -16.55
CA CYS A 12 -11.64 4.53 -17.15
C CYS A 12 -12.59 5.54 -17.80
N PRO A 13 -13.20 5.22 -18.96
CA PRO A 13 -14.07 6.16 -19.67
C PRO A 13 -15.38 6.41 -18.92
N GLU A 14 -15.73 7.69 -18.78
CA GLU A 14 -16.90 8.20 -18.08
C GLU A 14 -18.12 8.17 -19.02
N LEU A 15 -19.15 7.40 -18.67
CA LEU A 15 -20.43 7.38 -19.39
C LEU A 15 -21.30 8.52 -18.87
N ALA A 16 -21.46 9.55 -19.70
CA ALA A 16 -22.34 10.68 -19.43
C ALA A 16 -23.82 10.30 -19.58
N THR A 17 -24.65 10.66 -18.60
CA THR A 17 -26.07 11.06 -18.81
C THR A 17 -26.68 11.63 -17.53
N HIS A 18 -27.26 12.83 -17.64
CA HIS A 18 -28.24 13.45 -16.74
C HIS A 18 -29.47 13.79 -17.63
N PRO A 19 -30.74 13.76 -17.15
CA PRO A 19 -31.20 14.69 -16.10
C PRO A 19 -32.34 14.24 -15.16
N HIS A 20 -32.60 15.13 -14.19
CA HIS A 20 -33.79 15.36 -13.34
C HIS A 20 -33.76 14.96 -11.86
N ALA A 21 -34.07 15.98 -11.05
CA ALA A 21 -34.01 16.03 -9.60
C ALA A 21 -35.21 15.34 -8.95
N LEU A 22 -34.92 14.29 -8.19
CA LEU A 22 -35.72 13.79 -7.07
C LEU A 22 -34.77 13.72 -5.88
N GLY A 23 -35.23 14.15 -4.70
CA GLY A 23 -34.41 14.29 -3.49
C GLY A 23 -33.50 13.09 -3.29
N LEU A 24 -32.21 13.27 -3.60
CA LEU A 24 -31.24 12.20 -3.43
C LEU A 24 -31.15 11.90 -1.93
N PRO A 25 -31.19 10.63 -1.52
CA PRO A 25 -30.80 10.27 -0.17
C PRO A 25 -29.44 10.92 0.07
N GLN A 26 -29.28 11.63 1.19
CA GLN A 26 -28.03 12.28 1.56
C GLN A 26 -26.91 11.26 1.36
N GLN A 27 -26.17 11.38 0.26
CA GLN A 27 -25.14 10.40 -0.12
C GLN A 27 -24.15 10.43 1.04
N ARG A 28 -24.18 9.41 1.90
CA ARG A 28 -23.24 9.30 3.01
C ARG A 28 -21.85 9.37 2.38
N LYS A 29 -21.09 10.41 2.72
CA LYS A 29 -19.74 10.61 2.18
C LYS A 29 -18.96 9.33 2.44
N LYS A 30 -18.63 8.62 1.36
CA LYS A 30 -17.89 7.37 1.44
C LYS A 30 -16.42 7.69 1.64
N ARG A 31 -15.79 6.88 2.47
CA ARG A 31 -14.39 7.02 2.81
C ARG A 31 -13.50 6.64 1.62
N LYS A 32 -12.53 7.49 1.28
CA LYS A 32 -11.52 7.17 0.26
C LYS A 32 -10.51 6.17 0.83
N VAL A 33 -10.12 5.17 0.05
CA VAL A 33 -9.10 4.17 0.38
C VAL A 33 -8.01 4.23 -0.67
N ILE A 34 -6.77 4.35 -0.22
CA ILE A 34 -5.59 4.38 -1.09
C ILE A 34 -4.58 3.39 -0.55
N VAL A 35 -4.31 2.34 -1.33
CA VAL A 35 -3.23 1.38 -1.05
C VAL A 35 -2.03 1.79 -1.89
N VAL A 36 -0.96 2.19 -1.23
CA VAL A 36 0.27 2.66 -1.88
C VAL A 36 1.38 1.68 -1.59
N GLY A 37 2.15 1.30 -2.61
CA GLY A 37 3.20 0.34 -2.39
C GLY A 37 4.14 0.14 -3.55
N ASP A 38 5.08 -0.75 -3.31
CA ASP A 38 6.14 -1.11 -4.23
C ASP A 38 5.68 -2.19 -5.23
N SER A 39 6.64 -2.87 -5.89
CA SER A 39 6.33 -3.90 -6.89
C SER A 39 5.45 -5.04 -6.35
N PHE A 40 5.40 -5.24 -5.03
CA PHE A 40 4.63 -6.29 -4.39
C PHE A 40 3.11 -6.12 -4.55
N LEU A 41 2.61 -4.88 -4.75
CA LEU A 41 1.19 -4.61 -4.98
C LEU A 41 0.72 -4.91 -6.39
N ARG A 42 1.62 -5.13 -7.35
CA ARG A 42 1.25 -5.30 -8.76
C ARG A 42 0.26 -6.45 -8.91
N GLY A 43 -0.91 -6.19 -9.52
CA GLY A 43 -1.91 -7.21 -9.78
C GLY A 43 -2.86 -7.50 -8.62
N THR A 44 -2.91 -6.63 -7.60
CA THR A 44 -3.83 -6.74 -6.45
C THR A 44 -5.08 -5.87 -6.60
N GLU A 45 -5.19 -5.12 -7.69
CA GLU A 45 -6.22 -4.09 -7.91
C GLU A 45 -7.63 -4.69 -7.98
N GLY A 46 -7.77 -5.89 -8.55
CA GLY A 46 -9.06 -6.55 -8.70
C GLY A 46 -9.83 -6.71 -7.38
N PRO A 47 -9.29 -7.46 -6.40
CA PRO A 47 -9.92 -7.61 -5.08
C PRO A 47 -10.12 -6.30 -4.31
N ILE A 48 -9.22 -5.32 -4.48
CA ILE A 48 -9.23 -4.08 -3.71
C ILE A 48 -10.20 -3.05 -4.28
N CYS A 49 -10.11 -2.78 -5.59
CA CYS A 49 -10.83 -1.68 -6.25
C CYS A 49 -12.24 -2.07 -6.70
N ARG A 50 -12.48 -3.32 -7.13
CA ARG A 50 -13.78 -3.76 -7.68
C ARG A 50 -14.98 -3.46 -6.76
N PRO A 51 -14.90 -3.59 -5.42
CA PRO A 51 -16.04 -3.29 -4.55
C PRO A 51 -16.48 -1.82 -4.56
N ASP A 52 -15.57 -0.87 -4.80
CA ASP A 52 -15.92 0.56 -4.92
C ASP A 52 -14.85 1.32 -5.74
N PRO A 53 -14.87 1.23 -7.09
CA PRO A 53 -13.80 1.73 -7.95
C PRO A 53 -13.60 3.25 -7.89
N SER A 54 -14.63 4.02 -7.49
CA SER A 54 -14.54 5.48 -7.35
C SER A 54 -13.91 5.91 -6.03
N HIS A 55 -13.95 5.05 -5.00
CA HIS A 55 -13.42 5.36 -3.66
C HIS A 55 -12.23 4.50 -3.25
N ARG A 56 -11.85 3.47 -4.01
CA ARG A 56 -10.73 2.59 -3.72
C ARG A 56 -9.71 2.61 -4.84
N GLU A 57 -8.46 2.83 -4.47
CA GLU A 57 -7.36 3.00 -5.41
C GLU A 57 -6.12 2.22 -4.94
N VAL A 58 -5.41 1.64 -5.89
CA VAL A 58 -4.10 1.01 -5.67
C VAL A 58 -3.07 1.77 -6.51
N SER A 59 -2.08 2.34 -5.84
CA SER A 59 -0.93 3.00 -6.45
C SER A 59 0.29 2.10 -6.31
N CYS A 60 0.55 1.29 -7.34
CA CYS A 60 1.74 0.45 -7.44
C CYS A 60 2.89 1.25 -8.04
N LEU A 61 3.99 1.39 -7.29
CA LEU A 61 5.18 2.15 -7.67
C LEU A 61 6.41 1.23 -7.66
N PRO A 62 6.63 0.44 -8.73
CA PRO A 62 7.72 -0.52 -8.80
C PRO A 62 9.09 0.15 -8.68
N GLY A 63 9.96 -0.40 -7.85
CA GLY A 63 11.30 0.13 -7.55
C GLY A 63 11.30 1.35 -6.65
N ALA A 64 10.14 1.86 -6.21
CA ALA A 64 10.07 3.01 -5.35
C ALA A 64 10.54 2.66 -3.93
N ARG A 65 11.42 3.50 -3.38
CA ARG A 65 11.80 3.42 -1.97
C ARG A 65 10.76 4.13 -1.11
N ILE A 66 10.78 3.88 0.19
CA ILE A 66 9.91 4.53 1.17
C ILE A 66 9.99 6.06 1.07
N LYS A 67 11.17 6.61 0.75
CA LYS A 67 11.35 8.06 0.53
C LYS A 67 10.76 8.59 -0.78
N ASP A 68 10.59 7.74 -1.79
CA ASP A 68 10.00 8.13 -3.07
C ASP A 68 8.48 8.22 -2.94
N ILE A 69 7.88 7.33 -2.13
CA ILE A 69 6.46 7.39 -1.74
C ILE A 69 6.12 8.72 -1.06
N GLN A 70 7.01 9.24 -0.21
CA GLN A 70 6.81 10.53 0.46
C GLN A 70 6.63 11.69 -0.53
N LYS A 71 7.28 11.64 -1.70
CA LYS A 71 7.19 12.67 -2.73
C LYS A 71 5.88 12.59 -3.52
N ASN A 72 5.35 11.39 -3.69
CA ASN A 72 4.13 11.15 -4.45
C ASN A 72 2.86 11.24 -3.59
N LEU A 73 2.96 11.12 -2.27
CA LEU A 73 1.78 11.10 -1.40
C LEU A 73 0.88 12.35 -1.52
N PRO A 74 1.41 13.58 -1.64
CA PRO A 74 0.57 14.77 -1.82
C PRO A 74 -0.28 14.76 -3.10
N THR A 75 0.08 13.98 -4.12
CA THR A 75 -0.74 13.85 -5.34
C THR A 75 -1.80 12.76 -5.22
N LEU A 76 -1.63 11.83 -4.28
CA LEU A 76 -2.53 10.69 -4.06
C LEU A 76 -3.71 11.06 -3.14
N VAL A 77 -3.47 11.93 -2.15
CA VAL A 77 -4.51 12.34 -1.18
C VAL A 77 -5.05 13.71 -1.56
N ARG A 78 -6.32 13.78 -1.94
CA ARG A 78 -6.97 15.04 -2.32
C ARG A 78 -7.55 15.73 -1.08
N PRO A 79 -7.53 17.08 -1.01
CA PRO A 79 -8.19 17.82 0.08
C PRO A 79 -9.69 17.52 0.22
N SER A 80 -10.34 17.07 -0.86
CA SER A 80 -11.75 16.68 -0.88
C SER A 80 -12.01 15.26 -0.36
N ASP A 81 -10.97 14.44 -0.16
CA ASP A 81 -11.14 13.06 0.29
C ASP A 81 -11.63 13.03 1.75
N TYR A 82 -12.75 12.35 1.99
CA TYR A 82 -13.37 12.27 3.31
C TYR A 82 -12.72 11.17 4.16
N TYR A 83 -12.00 11.57 5.22
CA TYR A 83 -11.33 10.70 6.22
C TYR A 83 -10.57 9.51 5.60
N PRO A 84 -9.57 9.70 4.74
CA PRO A 84 -9.02 8.59 3.97
C PRO A 84 -8.42 7.44 4.82
N LEU A 85 -8.45 6.23 4.26
CA LEU A 85 -7.68 5.08 4.73
C LEU A 85 -6.44 4.94 3.84
N LEU A 86 -5.25 5.07 4.42
CA LEU A 86 -3.98 4.87 3.72
C LEU A 86 -3.36 3.55 4.15
N VAL A 87 -3.08 2.67 3.20
CA VAL A 87 -2.38 1.41 3.46
C VAL A 87 -1.04 1.43 2.71
N PHE A 88 0.07 1.27 3.45
CA PHE A 88 1.42 1.29 2.89
C PHE A 88 2.01 -0.12 2.81
N GLN A 89 2.17 -0.65 1.60
CA GLN A 89 2.92 -1.88 1.31
C GLN A 89 4.27 -1.51 0.69
N VAL A 90 5.24 -1.15 1.54
CA VAL A 90 6.49 -0.52 1.09
C VAL A 90 7.70 -1.16 1.77
N GLY A 91 8.85 -1.06 1.10
CA GLY A 91 10.14 -1.46 1.64
C GLY A 91 10.61 -2.82 1.15
N GLY A 92 9.80 -3.58 0.40
CA GLY A 92 10.19 -4.85 -0.22
C GLY A 92 11.28 -4.64 -1.27
N ASP A 93 11.10 -3.66 -2.16
CA ASP A 93 12.05 -3.39 -3.25
C ASP A 93 13.41 -2.86 -2.78
N GLU A 94 13.49 -2.31 -1.57
CA GLU A 94 14.73 -1.76 -1.01
C GLU A 94 15.30 -2.53 0.17
N VAL A 95 14.61 -3.56 0.68
CA VAL A 95 15.09 -4.29 1.86
C VAL A 95 16.42 -4.96 1.57
N ALA A 96 16.71 -5.41 0.35
CA ALA A 96 18.01 -5.99 0.04
C ALA A 96 19.14 -4.95 0.12
N THR A 97 18.92 -3.75 -0.43
CA THR A 97 19.96 -2.75 -0.70
C THR A 97 20.11 -1.68 0.39
N SER A 98 19.04 -1.38 1.13
CA SER A 98 19.04 -0.35 2.17
C SER A 98 19.51 -0.88 3.53
N SER A 99 20.12 0.01 4.31
CA SER A 99 20.48 -0.30 5.70
C SER A 99 19.25 -0.20 6.62
N PRO A 100 19.18 -0.98 7.72
CA PRO A 100 18.08 -0.87 8.67
C PRO A 100 17.89 0.55 9.22
N ARG A 101 19.00 1.28 9.44
CA ARG A 101 18.96 2.67 9.93
C ARG A 101 18.29 3.61 8.91
N ALA A 102 18.62 3.45 7.62
CA ALA A 102 18.02 4.25 6.55
C ALA A 102 16.51 3.98 6.43
N MET A 103 16.10 2.71 6.37
CA MET A 103 14.68 2.35 6.26
C MET A 103 13.87 2.85 7.45
N LYS A 104 14.37 2.70 8.69
CA LYS A 104 13.72 3.21 9.90
C LYS A 104 13.58 4.74 9.88
N ARG A 105 14.58 5.46 9.37
CA ARG A 105 14.51 6.92 9.18
C ARG A 105 13.42 7.29 8.17
N ASP A 106 13.35 6.56 7.06
CA ASP A 106 12.43 6.87 5.97
C ASP A 106 10.98 6.52 6.36
N PHE A 107 10.73 5.42 7.08
CA PHE A 107 9.42 5.16 7.71
C PHE A 107 9.00 6.26 8.67
N ARG A 108 9.91 6.77 9.50
CA ARG A 108 9.60 7.90 10.39
C ARG A 108 9.23 9.16 9.62
N ALA A 109 9.94 9.45 8.53
CA ALA A 109 9.64 10.60 7.70
C ALA A 109 8.27 10.47 7.02
N LEU A 110 7.95 9.30 6.48
CA LEU A 110 6.62 8.99 5.94
C LEU A 110 5.53 9.10 7.01
N GLY A 111 5.77 8.56 8.21
CA GLY A 111 4.86 8.68 9.34
C GLY A 111 4.60 10.13 9.75
N ARG A 112 5.63 10.99 9.77
CA ARG A 112 5.45 12.42 10.06
C ARG A 112 4.61 13.12 8.98
N LEU A 113 4.79 12.76 7.72
CA LEU A 113 4.04 13.33 6.61
C LEU A 113 2.53 13.05 6.71
N VAL A 114 2.16 11.84 7.13
CA VAL A 114 0.74 11.44 7.27
C VAL A 114 0.14 11.75 8.63
N LYS A 115 0.96 12.15 9.62
CA LYS A 115 0.46 12.44 10.96
C LYS A 115 -0.29 13.76 10.95
N GLY A 116 -1.51 13.74 11.47
CA GLY A 116 -2.37 14.93 11.51
C GLY A 116 -3.12 15.21 10.19
N SER A 117 -3.00 14.35 9.17
CA SER A 117 -3.76 14.49 7.93
C SER A 117 -5.25 14.12 8.05
N GLY A 118 -5.67 13.62 9.22
CA GLY A 118 -7.01 13.04 9.41
C GLY A 118 -7.18 11.65 8.78
N ALA A 119 -6.16 11.12 8.11
CA ALA A 119 -6.17 9.76 7.59
C ALA A 119 -5.99 8.75 8.72
N GLN A 120 -6.68 7.61 8.66
CA GLN A 120 -6.19 6.41 9.36
C GLN A 120 -5.19 5.70 8.46
N VAL A 121 -4.08 5.31 9.07
CA VAL A 121 -2.89 4.83 8.36
C VAL A 121 -2.57 3.43 8.85
N VAL A 122 -2.31 2.53 7.91
CA VAL A 122 -1.85 1.17 8.18
C VAL A 122 -0.55 0.92 7.42
N PHE A 123 0.49 0.49 8.14
CA PHE A 123 1.72 0.01 7.52
C PHE A 123 1.71 -1.51 7.46
N SER A 124 2.05 -2.08 6.32
CA SER A 124 2.14 -3.52 6.14
C SER A 124 3.56 -4.02 6.40
N SER A 125 3.68 -5.23 6.93
CA SER A 125 4.96 -5.93 7.08
C SER A 125 5.68 -6.06 5.74
N ILE A 126 7.00 -5.89 5.76
CA ILE A 126 7.86 -6.16 4.60
C ILE A 126 7.92 -7.68 4.40
N PRO A 127 7.50 -8.20 3.23
CA PRO A 127 7.51 -9.63 2.98
C PRO A 127 8.94 -10.19 2.91
N PRO A 128 9.13 -11.48 3.22
CA PRO A 128 10.40 -12.16 3.01
C PRO A 128 10.66 -12.33 1.51
N LEU A 129 11.94 -12.40 1.14
CA LEU A 129 12.38 -12.64 -0.24
C LEU A 129 12.79 -14.11 -0.37
N ALA A 130 12.19 -14.84 -1.33
CA ALA A 130 12.48 -16.26 -1.53
C ALA A 130 13.86 -16.46 -2.18
N GLY A 131 14.62 -17.48 -1.75
CA GLY A 131 15.90 -17.82 -2.36
C GLY A 131 17.00 -16.76 -2.22
N ILE A 132 16.77 -15.72 -1.42
CA ILE A 132 17.76 -14.70 -1.07
C ILE A 132 18.40 -15.05 0.28
N GLU A 133 19.64 -14.61 0.50
CA GLU A 133 20.41 -14.80 1.73
C GLU A 133 19.57 -14.65 3.00
N GLU A 134 19.70 -15.60 3.93
CA GLU A 134 19.01 -15.60 5.22
C GLU A 134 19.26 -14.29 6.01
N GLY A 135 20.40 -13.63 5.77
CA GLY A 135 20.72 -12.32 6.33
C GLY A 135 19.72 -11.22 5.94
N ILE A 136 19.23 -11.22 4.69
CA ILE A 136 18.23 -10.23 4.22
C ILE A 136 16.87 -10.52 4.85
N ASN A 137 16.48 -11.79 4.97
CA ASN A 137 15.24 -12.17 5.65
C ASN A 137 15.29 -11.89 7.16
N ARG A 138 16.44 -12.06 7.80
CA ARG A 138 16.66 -11.63 9.19
C ARG A 138 16.57 -10.11 9.32
N LYS A 139 17.08 -9.36 8.35
CA LYS A 139 16.96 -7.89 8.30
C LYS A 139 15.50 -7.45 8.15
N SER A 140 14.72 -8.06 7.26
CA SER A 140 13.30 -7.72 7.10
C SER A 140 12.51 -7.99 8.39
N GLN A 141 12.76 -9.12 9.06
CA GLN A 141 12.19 -9.43 10.37
C GLN A 141 12.55 -8.39 11.44
N GLN A 142 13.82 -8.00 11.54
CA GLN A 142 14.25 -6.95 12.49
C GLN A 142 13.56 -5.61 12.24
N ILE A 143 13.34 -5.26 10.96
CA ILE A 143 12.63 -4.05 10.58
C ILE A 143 11.14 -4.17 10.90
N ASN A 144 10.50 -5.30 10.60
CA ASN A 144 9.09 -5.55 10.90
C ASN A 144 8.80 -5.50 12.40
N SER A 145 9.63 -6.12 13.25
CA SER A 145 9.50 -6.05 14.70
C SER A 145 9.60 -4.61 15.21
N TRP A 146 10.54 -3.84 14.67
CA TRP A 146 10.66 -2.42 15.00
C TRP A 146 9.45 -1.62 14.49
N LEU A 147 8.98 -1.88 13.26
CA LEU A 147 7.90 -1.17 12.60
C LEU A 147 6.60 -1.38 13.36
N ARG A 148 6.28 -2.61 13.74
CA ARG A 148 5.13 -2.95 14.60
C ARG A 148 5.14 -2.16 15.90
N GLY A 149 6.26 -2.19 16.63
CA GLY A 149 6.39 -1.46 17.90
C GLY A 149 6.34 0.06 17.72
N TRP A 150 6.87 0.58 16.60
CA TRP A 150 6.81 2.00 16.29
C TRP A 150 5.41 2.46 15.87
N CYS A 151 4.70 1.71 15.01
CA CYS A 151 3.31 1.96 14.64
C CYS A 151 2.42 2.05 15.88
N ASN A 152 2.54 1.09 16.81
CA ASN A 152 1.83 1.12 18.08
C ASN A 152 2.06 2.42 18.87
N ARG A 153 3.32 2.84 19.02
CA ARG A 153 3.66 4.10 19.71
C ARG A 153 3.19 5.36 18.97
N GLN A 154 2.95 5.29 17.66
CA GLN A 154 2.51 6.43 16.85
C GLN A 154 0.99 6.43 16.58
N ASN A 155 0.27 5.45 17.11
CA ASN A 155 -1.16 5.23 16.83
C ASN A 155 -1.45 4.98 15.33
N PHE A 156 -0.56 4.24 14.67
CA PHE A 156 -0.78 3.71 13.32
C PHE A 156 -1.15 2.23 13.39
N GLY A 157 -1.97 1.78 12.44
CA GLY A 157 -2.21 0.35 12.23
C GLY A 157 -0.98 -0.37 11.69
N PHE A 158 -0.87 -1.65 12.01
CA PHE A 158 0.15 -2.53 11.45
C PHE A 158 -0.50 -3.83 10.96
N LEU A 159 -0.32 -4.14 9.67
CA LEU A 159 -0.76 -5.40 9.06
C LEU A 159 0.41 -6.38 9.02
N ASP A 160 0.37 -7.40 9.87
CA ASP A 160 1.37 -8.47 9.90
C ASP A 160 0.91 -9.65 9.02
N HIS A 161 1.32 -9.63 7.75
CA HIS A 161 0.92 -10.63 6.76
C HIS A 161 2.11 -11.28 6.04
N GLY A 162 3.33 -10.79 6.28
CA GLY A 162 4.52 -11.15 5.51
C GLY A 162 4.89 -12.65 5.57
N MET A 163 4.60 -13.33 6.67
CA MET A 163 4.99 -14.73 6.85
C MET A 163 4.26 -15.70 5.92
N ILE A 164 3.05 -15.36 5.46
CA ILE A 164 2.28 -16.23 4.55
C ILE A 164 3.05 -16.50 3.26
N TYR A 165 3.84 -15.54 2.80
CA TYR A 165 4.57 -15.63 1.52
C TYR A 165 5.77 -16.57 1.55
N ARG A 166 6.15 -17.12 2.72
CA ARG A 166 7.09 -18.26 2.77
C ARG A 166 6.47 -19.56 2.26
N THR A 167 5.14 -19.62 2.15
CA THR A 167 4.44 -20.80 1.63
C THR A 167 4.89 -21.07 0.18
N PRO A 168 5.31 -22.31 -0.14
CA PRO A 168 5.66 -22.69 -1.50
C PRO A 168 4.59 -22.30 -2.52
N GLY A 169 5.00 -21.75 -3.65
CA GLY A 169 4.10 -21.35 -4.74
C GLY A 169 3.48 -19.95 -4.60
N LEU A 170 3.74 -19.20 -3.52
CA LEU A 170 3.27 -17.81 -3.40
C LEU A 170 4.29 -16.79 -3.91
N LEU A 171 5.58 -17.06 -3.77
CA LEU A 171 6.65 -16.28 -4.37
C LEU A 171 7.11 -16.91 -5.67
N ALA A 172 7.36 -16.09 -6.69
CA ALA A 172 7.89 -16.52 -7.97
C ALA A 172 9.34 -17.00 -7.82
N THR A 173 9.82 -17.77 -8.81
CA THR A 173 11.23 -18.19 -8.88
C THR A 173 12.15 -16.96 -8.82
N GLY A 174 13.10 -16.95 -7.89
CA GLY A 174 13.96 -15.77 -7.60
C GLY A 174 13.39 -14.81 -6.54
N GLY A 175 12.17 -15.04 -6.06
CA GLY A 175 11.64 -14.54 -4.79
C GLY A 175 11.37 -13.05 -4.62
N ALA A 176 11.65 -12.23 -5.65
CA ALA A 176 11.41 -10.79 -5.62
C ALA A 176 9.97 -10.40 -6.01
N SER A 177 9.20 -11.32 -6.61
CA SER A 177 7.83 -11.07 -7.10
C SER A 177 6.86 -12.14 -6.62
N LEU A 178 5.57 -11.80 -6.54
CA LEU A 178 4.51 -12.77 -6.26
C LEU A 178 4.09 -13.55 -7.51
N THR A 179 3.76 -14.83 -7.31
CA THR A 179 3.00 -15.62 -8.29
C THR A 179 1.57 -15.09 -8.41
N GLN A 180 0.80 -15.58 -9.39
CA GLN A 180 -0.62 -15.24 -9.49
C GLN A 180 -1.39 -15.61 -8.22
N SER A 181 -1.11 -16.79 -7.63
CA SER A 181 -1.69 -17.22 -6.36
C SER A 181 -1.30 -16.29 -5.21
N GLY A 182 -0.03 -15.90 -5.13
CA GLY A 182 0.46 -14.96 -4.12
C GLY A 182 -0.22 -13.60 -4.19
N ARG A 183 -0.40 -13.05 -5.41
CA ARG A 183 -1.11 -11.77 -5.63
C ARG A 183 -2.58 -11.85 -5.22
N ARG A 184 -3.25 -12.97 -5.53
CA ARG A 184 -4.64 -13.19 -5.13
C ARG A 184 -4.77 -13.16 -3.61
N ILE A 185 -3.89 -13.85 -2.89
CA ILE A 185 -3.88 -13.88 -1.42
C ILE A 185 -3.61 -12.47 -0.86
N LEU A 186 -2.60 -11.77 -1.37
CA LEU A 186 -2.31 -10.39 -0.96
C LEU A 186 -3.52 -9.47 -1.17
N GLY A 187 -4.14 -9.52 -2.35
CA GLY A 187 -5.33 -8.73 -2.64
C GLY A 187 -6.49 -9.04 -1.70
N GLN A 188 -6.69 -10.31 -1.32
CA GLN A 188 -7.72 -10.73 -0.37
C GLN A 188 -7.43 -10.25 1.06
N GLU A 189 -6.19 -10.36 1.54
CA GLU A 189 -5.78 -9.85 2.85
C GLU A 189 -5.99 -8.33 2.96
N LEU A 190 -5.57 -7.59 1.93
CA LEU A 190 -5.76 -6.14 1.86
C LEU A 190 -7.24 -5.77 1.78
N ALA A 191 -8.03 -6.49 0.97
CA ALA A 191 -9.48 -6.28 0.89
C ALA A 191 -10.16 -6.50 2.25
N GLY A 192 -9.83 -7.60 2.94
CA GLY A 192 -10.35 -7.89 4.28
C GLY A 192 -9.94 -6.85 5.32
N LEU A 193 -8.69 -6.35 5.26
CA LEU A 193 -8.26 -5.22 6.10
C LEU A 193 -9.12 -3.97 5.84
N ILE A 194 -9.36 -3.64 4.57
CA ILE A 194 -10.14 -2.47 4.17
C ILE A 194 -11.58 -2.61 4.67
N GLU A 195 -12.22 -3.77 4.48
CA GLU A 195 -13.59 -4.02 4.95
C GLU A 195 -13.71 -3.86 6.46
N ARG A 196 -12.76 -4.36 7.24
CA ARG A 196 -12.74 -4.18 8.70
C ARG A 196 -12.49 -2.74 9.14
N ALA A 197 -11.84 -1.93 8.31
CA ALA A 197 -11.54 -0.53 8.61
C ALA A 197 -12.66 0.43 8.15
N LEU A 198 -13.57 -0.03 7.30
CA LEU A 198 -14.71 0.75 6.80
C LEU A 198 -16.01 0.50 7.59
N ASN A 199 -16.10 -0.59 8.33
CA ASN A 199 -17.21 -0.94 9.22
C ASN A 199 -16.87 -0.61 10.68
#